data_AF-A0A933QKF4-F1
#
_entry.id   AF-A0A933QKF4-F1
#
_cell.length_a   1.000
_cell.length_b   1.000
_cell.length_c   1.000
_cell.angle_alpha   90.00
_cell.angle_beta   90.00
_cell.angle_gamma   90.00
#
_symmetry.space_group_name_H-M   'P 1'
#
loop_
_entity.id
_entity.type
_entity.pdbx_description
1 polymer ?
#
loop_
_entity_poly.entity_id
_entity_poly.type
_entity_poly.pdbx_seq_one_letter_code
_entity_poly.pdbx_strand_id
1 'polypeptide(L)' 'MKKTKLPRMDKTVFAVTTLFDESGDKQYWLSKTPLQRLEAVELMRQIIYGYDPATTRLSRVFEITQRA' A
#
# COMPACT_ATOMS: atom_id res chain seq x y z
N MET A 1 14.55 29.83 -9.02
CA MET A 1 14.44 28.40 -8.67
C MET A 1 13.35 28.22 -7.61
N LYS A 2 12.23 27.54 -7.92
CA LYS A 2 11.18 27.26 -6.93
C LYS A 2 11.65 26.11 -6.03
N LYS A 3 11.71 26.32 -4.72
CA LYS A 3 12.01 25.25 -3.76
C LYS A 3 10.76 24.37 -3.62
N THR A 4 10.83 23.14 -4.10
CA THR A 4 9.77 22.15 -3.93
C THR A 4 9.76 21.70 -2.46
N LYS A 5 8.68 22.01 -1.74
CA LYS A 5 8.53 21.59 -0.34
C LYS A 5 8.14 20.11 -0.34
N LEU A 6 9.00 19.24 0.20
CA LEU A 6 8.70 17.82 0.34
C LEU A 6 7.49 17.63 1.29
N PRO A 7 6.61 16.65 1.02
CA PRO A 7 5.52 16.33 1.93
C PRO A 7 6.07 15.92 3.29
N ARG A 8 5.47 16.45 4.36
CA ARG A 8 5.88 16.16 5.73
C ARG A 8 5.29 14.82 6.15
N MET A 9 6.16 13.86 6.47
CA MET A 9 5.78 12.57 7.02
C MET A 9 5.18 12.74 8.42
N ASP A 10 4.07 12.06 8.69
CA ASP A 10 3.53 11.95 10.05
C ASP A 10 4.34 10.90 10.81
N LYS A 11 5.04 11.34 11.86
CA LYS A 11 5.88 10.48 12.69
C LYS A 11 5.14 9.95 13.92
N THR A 12 3.93 10.43 14.19
CA THR A 12 3.16 10.06 15.39
C THR A 12 2.63 8.63 15.34
N VAL A 13 2.56 8.05 14.14
CA VAL A 13 2.14 6.67 13.91
C VAL A 13 3.26 5.63 14.08
N PHE A 14 4.51 6.07 14.34
CA PHE A 14 5.67 5.20 14.51
C PHE A 14 6.00 5.01 15.98
N ALA A 15 6.43 3.79 16.34
CA ALA A 15 6.98 3.47 17.66
C ALA A 15 8.43 2.98 17.49
N VAL A 16 9.32 3.42 18.41
CA VAL A 16 10.69 2.92 18.49
C VAL A 16 10.68 1.75 19.47
N THR A 17 11.15 0.59 19.03
CA THR A 17 11.25 -0.64 19.84
C THR A 17 12.67 -1.21 19.75
N THR A 18 13.07 -2.06 20.69
CA THR A 18 14.34 -2.78 20.57
C THR A 18 14.17 -4.01 19.66
N LEU A 19 15.27 -4.51 19.11
CA LEU A 19 15.25 -5.65 18.18
C LEU A 19 14.75 -6.95 18.83
N PHE A 20 14.89 -7.08 20.14
CA PHE A 20 14.57 -8.30 20.90
C PHE A 20 13.23 -8.23 21.64
N ASP A 21 12.55 -7.08 21.62
CA ASP A 21 11.21 -6.95 22.17
C ASP A 21 10.19 -7.67 21.28
N GLU A 22 9.10 -8.16 21.87
CA GLU A 22 7.99 -8.71 21.12
C GLU A 22 7.40 -7.61 20.20
N SER A 23 7.35 -7.87 18.90
CA SER A 23 6.88 -6.84 17.97
C SER A 23 5.37 -6.61 18.13
N GLY A 24 4.99 -5.35 18.31
CA GLY A 24 3.59 -4.92 18.39
C GLY A 24 2.82 -5.11 17.07
N ASP A 25 3.49 -5.53 15.99
CA ASP A 25 2.94 -5.65 14.64
C ASP A 25 1.71 -6.55 14.61
N LYS A 26 1.79 -7.73 15.25
CA LYS A 26 0.67 -8.67 15.28
C LYS A 26 -0.55 -8.06 15.95
N GLN A 27 -0.37 -7.42 17.11
CA GLN A 27 -1.46 -6.78 17.84
C GLN A 27 -2.04 -5.61 17.05
N TYR A 28 -1.18 -4.81 16.42
CA TYR A 28 -1.60 -3.72 15.54
C TYR A 28 -2.48 -4.22 14.39
N TRP A 29 -2.07 -5.28 13.68
CA TRP A 29 -2.86 -5.81 12.57
C TRP A 29 -4.17 -6.44 13.04
N LEU A 30 -4.20 -7.08 14.21
CA LEU A 30 -5.42 -7.60 14.82
C LEU A 30 -6.37 -6.49 15.26
N SER A 31 -5.87 -5.29 15.56
CA SER A 31 -6.69 -4.13 15.91
C SER A 31 -7.37 -3.47 14.69
N LYS A 32 -7.02 -3.87 13.45
CA LYS A 32 -7.60 -3.32 12.22
C LYS A 32 -8.77 -4.16 11.73
N THR A 33 -9.67 -3.52 10.99
CA THR A 33 -10.76 -4.26 10.35
C THR A 33 -10.22 -5.18 9.26
N PRO A 34 -10.93 -6.27 8.90
CA PRO A 34 -10.55 -7.11 7.77
C PRO A 34 -10.35 -6.33 6.46
N LEU A 35 -11.21 -5.34 6.19
CA LEU A 35 -11.11 -4.50 5.00
C LEU A 35 -9.80 -3.70 4.97
N GLN A 36 -9.44 -3.04 6.08
CA GLN A 36 -8.19 -2.27 6.18
C GLN A 36 -6.95 -3.14 5.97
N ARG A 37 -6.98 -4.40 6.43
CA ARG A 37 -5.90 -5.35 6.19
C ARG A 37 -5.78 -5.71 4.70
N LEU A 38 -6.91 -5.92 4.02
CA LEU A 38 -6.92 -6.19 2.58
C LEU A 38 -6.38 -5.00 1.77
N GLU A 39 -6.78 -3.78 2.12
CA GLU A 39 -6.27 -2.55 1.48
C GLU A 39 -4.75 -2.42 1.65
N ALA A 40 -4.22 -2.69 2.85
CA ALA A 40 -2.79 -2.66 3.11
C ALA A 40 -2.02 -3.70 2.29
N VAL A 41 -2.57 -4.92 2.16
CA VAL A 41 -1.99 -5.98 1.33
C VAL A 41 -2.00 -5.61 -0.15
N GLU A 42 -3.07 -5.01 -0.65
CA GLU A 42 -3.15 -4.54 -2.05
C GLU A 42 -2.13 -3.43 -2.31
N LEU A 43 -1.97 -2.48 -1.40
CA LEU A 43 -0.92 -1.46 -1.50
C LEU A 43 0.47 -2.09 -1.56
N MET A 44 0.76 -3.06 -0.68
CA MET A 44 2.04 -3.79 -0.71
C MET A 44 2.25 -4.53 -2.02
N ARG A 45 1.20 -5.19 -2.55
CA ARG A 45 1.24 -5.87 -3.85
C ARG A 45 1.59 -4.87 -4.95
N GLN A 46 0.98 -3.70 -4.96
CA GLN A 46 1.26 -2.66 -5.95
C GLN A 46 2.71 -2.16 -5.89
N ILE A 47 3.22 -1.92 -4.68
CA ILE A 47 4.61 -1.48 -4.47
C ILE A 47 5.61 -2.54 -4.93
N ILE A 48 5.44 -3.79 -4.47
CA ILE A 48 6.40 -4.87 -4.72
C ILE A 48 6.45 -5.27 -6.19
N TYR A 49 5.30 -5.33 -6.86
CA TYR A 49 5.22 -5.78 -8.25
C TYR A 49 5.30 -4.65 -9.27
N GLY A 50 5.54 -3.41 -8.84
CA GLY A 50 5.66 -2.26 -9.74
C GLY A 50 4.36 -2.04 -10.53
N TYR A 51 3.23 -2.03 -9.84
CA TYR A 51 1.93 -1.80 -10.45
C TYR A 51 1.93 -0.45 -11.19
N ASP A 52 1.81 -0.52 -12.51
CA ASP A 52 1.58 0.64 -13.35
C ASP A 52 0.10 0.61 -13.79
N PRO A 53 -0.72 1.58 -13.36
CA PRO A 53 -2.13 1.64 -13.71
C PRO A 53 -2.35 1.76 -15.22
N ALA A 54 -1.38 2.27 -15.99
CA ALA A 54 -1.44 2.38 -17.45
C ALA A 54 -1.18 1.05 -18.19
N THR A 55 -0.58 0.06 -17.54
CA THR A 55 -0.38 -1.30 -18.07
C THR A 55 -1.27 -2.34 -17.42
N THR A 56 -2.38 -1.90 -16.79
CA THR A 56 -3.48 -2.79 -16.35
C THR A 56 -3.76 -3.78 -17.47
N ARG A 57 -3.27 -5.02 -17.32
CA ARG A 57 -3.43 -6.08 -18.29
C ARG A 57 -4.91 -6.13 -18.61
N LEU A 58 -5.25 -6.00 -19.90
CA LEU A 58 -6.59 -6.29 -20.40
C LEU A 58 -7.12 -7.52 -19.67
N SER A 59 -8.35 -7.40 -19.19
CA SER A 59 -9.02 -8.44 -18.41
C SER A 59 -8.76 -9.80 -19.03
N ARG A 60 -8.31 -10.78 -18.24
CA ARG A 60 -8.00 -12.13 -18.77
C ARG A 60 -9.28 -12.88 -19.19
N VAL A 61 -10.44 -12.29 -18.92
CA VAL A 61 -11.71 -12.64 -19.54
C VAL A 61 -11.78 -11.87 -20.85
N PHE A 62 -11.93 -12.58 -21.97
CA PHE A 62 -12.14 -11.97 -23.28
C PHE A 62 -13.39 -11.08 -23.25
N GLU A 63 -13.20 -9.79 -23.00
CA GLU A 63 -14.23 -8.78 -23.21
C GLU A 63 -13.99 -8.15 -24.59
N ILE A 64 -15.01 -8.18 -25.45
CA ILE A 64 -14.95 -7.52 -26.75
C ILE A 64 -14.98 -6.01 -26.50
N THR A 65 -13.83 -5.34 -26.63
CA THR A 65 -13.77 -3.89 -26.58
C THR A 65 -14.04 -3.32 -27.99
N GLN A 66 -15.01 -2.40 -28.10
CA GLN A 66 -15.22 -1.60 -29.33
C GLN A 66 -14.53 -0.25 -29.14
N ARG A 67 -13.76 0.16 -30.17
CA ARG A 67 -13.08 1.45 -30.20
C ARG A 67 -14.02 2.51 -30.76
N ALA A 68 -14.10 3.67 -30.10
CA ALA A 68 -14.71 4.89 -30.63
C ALA A 68 -13.77 5.61 -31.61
#